data_AF-A0A920G1R5-F1
#
_entry.id   AF-A0A920G1R5-F1
#
_cell.length_a   1.000
_cell.length_b   1.000
_cell.length_c   1.000
_cell.angle_alpha   90.00
_cell.angle_beta   90.00
_cell.angle_gamma   90.00
#
_symmetry.space_group_name_H-M   'P 1'
#
loop_
_entity.id
_entity.type
_entity.pdbx_description
1 polymer ?
#
loop_
_entity_poly.entity_id
_entity_poly.type
_entity_poly.pdbx_seq_one_letter_code
_entity_poly.pdbx_strand_id
1 'polypeptide(L)'
;MWDIGGGSGSISIEWSLINNAAKIYTIEQNKKRIGFIRENIKICNQKYNSLTQSAPDILEILEKPDRIFIGGVLLQIREIRL
;
A
#
# COMPACT_ATOMS: atom_id res chain seq x y z
N MET A 1 -7.94 -1.13 3.95
CA MET A 1 -7.62 -0.84 2.55
C MET A 1 -6.30 -1.49 2.19
N TRP A 2 -6.24 -2.14 1.03
CA TRP A 2 -4.97 -2.49 0.38
C TRP A 2 -4.64 -1.43 -0.68
N ASP A 3 -3.41 -0.93 -0.68
CA ASP A 3 -2.85 -0.05 -1.70
C ASP A 3 -1.71 -0.79 -2.40
N ILE A 4 -2.01 -1.40 -3.54
CA ILE A 4 -1.11 -2.28 -4.27
C ILE A 4 -0.34 -1.46 -5.30
N GLY A 5 0.99 -1.54 -5.26
CA GLY A 5 1.86 -0.73 -6.13
C GLY A 5 1.98 0.71 -5.64
N GLY A 6 2.20 0.88 -4.34
CA GLY A 6 2.04 2.16 -3.64
C GLY A 6 2.92 3.32 -4.13
N GLY A 7 3.97 3.10 -4.91
CA GLY A 7 4.75 4.19 -5.51
C GLY A 7 5.38 5.12 -4.47
N SER A 8 4.82 6.32 -4.31
CA SER A 8 5.19 7.29 -3.26
C SER A 8 4.39 7.17 -1.97
N GLY A 9 3.28 6.42 -1.96
CA GLY A 9 2.38 6.24 -0.82
C GLY A 9 1.29 7.31 -0.69
N SER A 10 1.10 8.17 -1.70
CA SER A 10 0.18 9.31 -1.62
C SER A 10 -1.27 8.92 -1.33
N ILE A 11 -1.79 7.88 -2.00
CA ILE A 11 -3.17 7.41 -1.81
C ILE A 11 -3.38 6.90 -0.39
N SER A 12 -2.40 6.17 0.15
CA SER A 12 -2.46 5.70 1.53
C SER A 12 -2.43 6.85 2.56
N ILE A 13 -1.68 7.92 2.30
CA ILE A 13 -1.67 9.14 3.13
C ILE A 13 -3.01 9.87 3.08
N GLU A 14 -3.54 10.09 1.88
CA GLU A 14 -4.83 10.77 1.72
C GLU A 14 -5.96 9.95 2.38
N TRP A 15 -5.95 8.63 2.20
CA TRP A 15 -6.93 7.77 2.82
C TRP A 15 -6.80 7.75 4.35
N SER A 16 -5.58 7.76 4.90
CA SER A 16 -5.38 7.80 6.35
C SER A 16 -5.87 9.11 6.95
N LEU A 17 -5.78 10.23 6.22
CA LEU A 17 -6.30 11.53 6.64
C LEU A 17 -7.84 11.60 6.62
N ILE A 18 -8.48 10.96 5.63
CA ILE A 18 -9.94 10.92 5.52
C ILE A 18 -10.55 9.97 6.56
N ASN A 19 -9.84 8.87 6.86
CA ASN A 19 -10.31 7.85 7.79
C ASN A 19 -9.17 7.39 8.71
N ASN A 20 -9.01 8.07 9.85
CA ASN A 20 -7.97 7.77 10.84
C ASN A 20 -8.06 6.36 11.44
N ALA A 21 -9.23 5.70 11.38
CA ALA A 21 -9.41 4.33 11.87
C ALA A 21 -9.10 3.27 10.79
N ALA A 22 -8.81 3.69 9.55
CA ALA A 22 -8.57 2.76 8.46
C ALA A 22 -7.30 1.94 8.70
N LYS A 23 -7.45 0.62 8.65
CA LYS A 23 -6.32 -0.31 8.57
C LYS A 23 -5.81 -0.33 7.13
N ILE A 24 -4.64 0.27 6.90
CA ILE A 24 -4.05 0.43 5.56
C ILE A 24 -2.80 -0.43 5.44
N TYR A 25 -2.69 -1.13 4.32
CA TYR A 25 -1.50 -1.86 3.88
C TYR A 25 -1.08 -1.38 2.50
N THR A 26 0.02 -0.63 2.44
CA THR A 26 0.67 -0.23 1.20
C THR A 26 1.69 -1.30 0.82
N ILE A 27 1.51 -1.92 -0.34
CA ILE A 27 2.34 -3.04 -0.81
C ILE A 27 3.14 -2.55 -2.02
N GLU A 28 4.46 -2.63 -1.93
CA GLU A 28 5.37 -2.22 -3.01
C GLU A 28 6.63 -3.08 -3.00
N GLN A 29 6.89 -3.74 -4.13
CA GLN A 29 8.02 -4.65 -4.29
C GLN A 29 9.37 -3.91 -4.41
N ASN A 30 9.35 -2.68 -4.91
CA ASN A 30 10.56 -1.89 -5.10
C ASN A 30 11.04 -1.30 -3.76
N LYS A 31 12.13 -1.87 -3.23
CA LYS A 31 12.77 -1.44 -1.97
C LYS A 31 13.08 0.05 -1.90
N LYS A 32 13.50 0.67 -3.02
CA LYS A 32 13.79 2.10 -3.08
C LYS A 32 12.52 2.93 -2.87
N ARG A 33 11.42 2.52 -3.50
CA ARG A 33 10.11 3.19 -3.37
C ARG A 33 9.52 3.03 -1.98
N ILE A 34 9.70 1.87 -1.34
CA ILE A 34 9.34 1.72 0.08
C ILE A 34 10.07 2.73 0.97
N GLY A 35 11.33 3.05 0.67
CA GLY A 35 12.06 4.12 1.34
C GLY A 35 11.31 5.44 1.28
N PHE A 36 10.87 5.85 0.09
CA PHE A 36 10.07 7.06 -0.12
C PHE A 36 8.72 7.01 0.61
N ILE A 37 8.02 5.87 0.56
CA ILE A 37 6.75 5.69 1.29
C ILE A 37 6.97 5.92 2.79
N ARG A 38 8.00 5.31 3.39
CA ARG A 38 8.30 5.46 4.82
C ARG A 38 8.70 6.89 5.19
N GLU A 39 9.42 7.58 4.31
CA GLU A 39 9.76 8.98 4.49
C GLU A 39 8.51 9.86 4.45
N ASN A 40 7.65 9.67 3.46
CA ASN A 40 6.40 10.42 3.32
C ASN A 40 5.44 10.18 4.49
N ILE A 41 5.33 8.94 4.98
CA ILE A 41 4.58 8.61 6.21
C ILE A 41 5.04 9.50 7.37
N LYS A 42 6.37 9.64 7.54
CA LYS A 42 6.94 10.47 8.62
C LYS A 42 6.68 11.94 8.40
N ILE A 43 6.94 12.46 7.20
CA ILE A 43 6.77 13.89 6.87
C ILE A 43 5.31 14.32 7.04
N CYS A 44 4.37 13.48 6.60
CA CYS A 44 2.94 13.74 6.72
C CYS A 44 2.34 13.36 8.08
N ASN A 45 3.18 12.93 9.05
CA ASN A 45 2.77 12.51 10.39
C ASN A 45 1.63 11.48 10.37
N GLN A 46 1.72 10.50 9.48
CA GLN A 46 0.74 9.42 9.35
C GLN A 46 1.27 8.12 9.97
N LYS A 47 0.38 7.13 10.15
CA LYS A 47 0.75 5.81 10.65
C LYS A 47 -0.05 4.72 9.93
N TYR A 48 0.61 3.99 9.05
CA TYR A 48 0.06 2.80 8.40
C TYR A 48 1.16 1.81 8.02
N ASN A 49 0.75 0.62 7.55
CA ASN A 49 1.69 -0.45 7.23
C ASN A 49 2.26 -0.29 5.82
N SER A 50 3.59 -0.24 5.70
CA SER A 50 4.30 -0.33 4.42
C SER A 50 4.99 -1.69 4.29
N LEU A 51 4.64 -2.48 3.27
CA LEU A 51 5.06 -3.85 3.07
C LEU A 51 5.92 -3.99 1.81
N THR A 52 7.16 -4.44 1.99
CA THR A 52 8.11 -4.69 0.89
C THR A 52 7.97 -6.13 0.39
N GLN A 53 6.85 -6.41 -0.28
CA GLN A 53 6.54 -7.71 -0.85
C GLN A 53 5.91 -7.55 -2.23
N SER A 54 5.88 -8.63 -3.00
CA SER A 54 4.98 -8.73 -4.15
C SER A 54 3.53 -8.72 -3.66
N ALA A 55 2.59 -8.29 -4.51
CA ALA A 55 1.18 -8.32 -4.14
C ALA A 55 0.67 -9.77 -4.00
N PRO A 56 0.79 -10.67 -4.99
CA PRO A 56 0.18 -11.99 -4.93
C PRO A 56 0.53 -12.75 -3.63
N ASP A 57 1.81 -12.74 -3.23
CA ASP A 57 2.29 -13.50 -2.07
C ASP A 57 1.70 -12.98 -0.75
N ILE A 58 1.60 -11.66 -0.57
CA ILE A 58 1.20 -11.09 0.71
C ILE A 58 -0.31 -11.05 0.89
N LEU A 59 -1.07 -10.99 -0.22
CA LEU A 59 -2.53 -10.92 -0.16
C LEU A 59 -3.16 -12.21 0.39
N GLU A 60 -2.50 -13.36 0.26
CA GLU A 60 -3.01 -14.63 0.81
C GLU A 60 -3.03 -14.67 2.34
N ILE A 61 -2.17 -13.89 3.01
CA ILE A 61 -2.04 -13.89 4.47
C ILE A 61 -2.61 -12.64 5.14
N LEU A 62 -2.88 -11.58 4.37
CA LEU A 62 -3.45 -10.36 4.91
C LEU A 62 -4.94 -10.53 5.19
N GLU A 63 -5.40 -9.86 6.25
CA GLU A 63 -6.83 -9.69 6.48
C GLU A 63 -7.48 -9.05 5.26
N LYS A 64 -8.63 -9.60 4.85
CA LYS A 64 -9.39 -9.08 3.70
C LYS A 64 -9.74 -7.61 3.93
N PRO A 65 -9.55 -6.75 2.92
CA PRO A 65 -9.81 -5.33 3.07
C PRO A 65 -11.25 -5.01 2.66
N ASP A 66 -11.78 -3.90 3.16
CA ASP A 66 -13.04 -3.36 2.64
C ASP A 66 -12.88 -2.68 1.27
N ARG A 67 -11.67 -2.24 0.94
CA ARG A 67 -11.33 -1.44 -0.25
C ARG A 67 -9.95 -1.82 -0.77
N ILE A 68 -9.81 -1.85 -2.08
CA ILE A 68 -8.56 -2.16 -2.77
C ILE A 68 -8.29 -1.07 -3.78
N PHE A 69 -7.09 -0.50 -3.71
CA PHE A 69 -6.55 0.39 -4.72
C PHE A 69 -5.37 -0.32 -5.40
N ILE A 70 -5.30 -0.21 -6.73
CA ILE A 70 -4.26 -0.81 -7.56
C ILE A 70 -3.63 0.31 -8.40
N GLY A 71 -2.39 0.65 -8.07
CA GLY A 71 -1.63 1.72 -8.69
C GLY A 71 -0.33 1.24 -9.36
N GLY A 72 0.17 2.02 -10.32
CA GLY A 72 1.42 1.75 -11.02
C GLY A 72 1.27 1.03 -12.37
N VAL A 73 2.17 1.36 -13.29
CA VAL A 73 2.16 0.92 -14.71
C VAL A 73 2.76 -0.48 -14.95
N LEU A 74 3.20 -1.17 -13.90
CA LEU A 74 4.02 -2.39 -13.98
C LEU A 74 3.51 -3.57 -13.16
N LEU A 75 2.34 -3.46 -12.52
CA LEU A 75 1.76 -4.63 -11.86
C LEU A 75 1.37 -5.64 -12.94
N GLN A 76 1.86 -6.88 -12.81
CA GLN A 76 1.24 -8.04 -13.45
C GLN A 76 -0.12 -8.25 -12.80
N ILE A 77 -1.09 -7.38 -13.12
CA ILE A 77 -2.45 -7.39 -12.58
C ILE A 77 -3.10 -8.78 -12.79
N ARG A 78 -2.66 -9.50 -13.83
CA ARG A 78 -3.11 -10.86 -14.16
C ARG A 78 -2.90 -11.89 -13.04
N GLU A 79 -1.98 -11.65 -12.11
CA GLU A 79 -1.67 -12.60 -11.02
C GLU A 79 -2.36 -12.26 -9.70
N ILE A 80 -2.96 -11.06 -9.59
CA ILE A 80 -3.67 -10.64 -8.38
C ILE A 80 -5.05 -11.31 -8.34
N ARG A 81 -5.33 -12.06 -7.26
CA ARG A 81 -6.63 -12.66 -6.97
C ARG A 81 -7.23 -11.99 -5.72
N LEU A 82 -8.37 -11.33 -5.87
CA LEU A 82 -9.05 -10.55 -4.82
C LEU A 82 -10.30 -11.26 -4.30
#